data_AF-A0A7X1B302-F1
#
_entry.id   AF-A0A7X1B302-F1
#
_cell.length_a   1.000
_cell.length_b   1.000
_cell.length_c   1.000
_cell.angle_alpha   90.00
_cell.angle_beta   90.00
_cell.angle_gamma   90.00
#
_symmetry.space_group_name_H-M   'P 1'
#
loop_
_entity.id
_entity.type
_entity.pdbx_description
1 polymer ?
#
loop_
_entity_poly.entity_id
_entity_poly.type
_entity_poly.pdbx_seq_one_letter_code
_entity_poly.pdbx_strand_id
1 'polypeptide(L)'
;MKNLSLLALGLSLIAPNAMVFADHHEGEHEETPLQEEMSSMNKAWKSIRRAAKDPAEFAHAAEMVGTMIEHAKNSIDMDPILLAEQEGEEAKEKFMHGYQEGMQETVVLLEELKAAFEVADQAAVVATMDKINDARKKGHRSYKPKDD
;
A
#
# COMPACT_ATOMS: atom_id res chain seq x y z
N MET A 1 31.67 37.34 44.26
CA MET A 1 30.69 38.43 44.39
C MET A 1 29.36 37.93 43.85
N LYS A 2 28.29 38.10 44.64
CA LYS A 2 26.94 37.62 44.35
C LYS A 2 26.20 38.66 43.49
N ASN A 3 25.55 38.23 42.43
CA ASN A 3 24.51 38.99 41.74
C ASN A 3 23.36 38.02 41.46
N LEU A 4 22.28 38.25 42.19
CA LEU A 4 21.00 37.56 42.17
C LEU A 4 20.08 38.26 41.14
N SER A 5 19.02 37.54 40.72
CA SER A 5 17.76 38.06 40.15
C SER A 5 17.79 38.41 38.64
N LEU A 6 16.77 38.17 37.81
CA LEU A 6 15.31 38.06 38.03
C LEU A 6 14.66 37.14 36.97
N LEU A 7 13.58 36.50 37.40
CA LEU A 7 12.52 35.83 36.64
C LEU A 7 12.17 36.41 35.26
N ALA A 8 11.95 35.51 34.29
CA ALA A 8 10.86 35.66 33.34
C ALA A 8 10.28 34.28 32.99
N LEU A 9 9.10 34.02 33.55
CA LEU A 9 8.18 32.95 33.20
C LEU A 9 7.68 33.16 31.76
N GLY A 10 7.73 32.13 30.93
CA GLY A 10 7.21 32.15 29.56
C GLY A 10 6.81 30.76 29.10
N LEU A 11 5.83 30.17 29.80
CA LEU A 11 5.20 28.90 29.44
C LEU A 11 4.32 29.13 28.19
N SER A 12 4.84 28.83 26.99
CA SER A 12 4.02 28.73 25.79
C SER A 12 3.73 27.26 25.51
N LEU A 13 2.56 26.82 25.99
CA LEU A 13 1.92 25.58 25.57
C LEU A 13 1.48 25.74 24.12
N ILE A 14 2.29 25.21 23.19
CA ILE A 14 1.82 24.94 21.84
C ILE A 14 1.02 23.65 21.93
N ALA A 15 -0.30 23.78 21.93
CA ALA A 15 -1.21 22.63 21.86
C ALA A 15 -0.95 21.87 20.55
N PRO A 16 -0.77 20.54 20.58
CA PRO A 16 -0.79 19.75 19.37
C PRO A 16 -2.21 19.80 18.80
N ASN A 17 -2.35 20.32 17.58
CA ASN A 17 -3.55 20.11 16.78
C ASN A 17 -3.72 18.60 16.62
N ALA A 18 -4.65 18.03 17.38
CA ALA A 18 -5.14 16.69 17.13
C ALA A 18 -5.74 16.71 15.72
N MET A 19 -4.99 16.14 14.78
CA MET A 19 -5.49 15.80 13.46
C MET A 19 -6.56 14.73 13.71
N VAL A 20 -7.82 15.16 13.71
CA VAL A 20 -8.97 14.27 13.69
C VAL A 20 -8.88 13.55 12.34
N PHE A 21 -8.37 12.32 12.35
CA PHE A 21 -8.57 11.41 11.23
C PHE A 21 -10.07 11.21 11.15
N ALA A 22 -10.67 11.80 10.12
CA ALA A 22 -12.04 11.53 9.76
C ALA A 22 -12.14 10.04 9.44
N ASP A 23 -12.86 9.33 10.32
CA ASP A 23 -13.27 7.95 10.14
C ASP A 23 -14.14 7.89 8.87
N HIS A 24 -13.52 7.49 7.76
CA HIS A 24 -14.23 7.20 6.52
C HIS A 24 -14.83 5.81 6.72
N HIS A 25 -16.09 5.77 7.17
CA HIS A 25 -16.95 4.60 7.10
C HIS A 25 -17.12 4.22 5.61
N GLU A 26 -16.20 3.43 5.06
CA GLU A 26 -16.44 2.60 3.89
C GLU A 26 -16.92 1.23 4.39
N GLY A 27 -18.23 0.96 4.24
CA GLY A 27 -18.89 -0.36 4.20
C GLY A 27 -18.48 -1.43 5.22
N GLU A 28 -19.46 -1.96 5.96
CA GLU A 28 -19.34 -3.19 6.77
C GLU A 28 -18.99 -4.42 5.91
N HIS A 29 -17.74 -4.51 5.46
CA HIS A 29 -17.10 -5.73 5.00
C HIS A 29 -16.24 -6.22 6.15
N GLU A 30 -16.30 -7.52 6.51
CA GLU A 30 -15.45 -8.09 7.55
C GLU A 30 -14.00 -7.64 7.37
N GLU A 31 -13.47 -6.89 8.34
CA GLU A 31 -12.08 -6.43 8.32
C GLU A 31 -11.15 -7.63 8.52
N THR A 32 -10.76 -8.25 7.41
CA THR A 32 -9.69 -9.25 7.41
C THR A 32 -8.33 -8.56 7.41
N PRO A 33 -7.28 -9.18 7.99
CA PRO A 33 -5.91 -8.65 7.87
C PRO A 33 -5.49 -8.38 6.42
N LEU A 34 -5.92 -9.24 5.48
CA LEU A 34 -5.66 -9.05 4.06
C LEU A 34 -6.37 -7.81 3.50
N GLN A 35 -7.61 -7.55 3.92
CA GLN A 35 -8.34 -6.37 3.50
C GLN A 35 -7.63 -5.09 3.95
N GLU A 36 -7.09 -5.05 5.17
CA GLU A 36 -6.32 -3.92 5.69
C GLU A 36 -5.06 -3.66 4.86
N GLU A 37 -4.27 -4.72 4.59
CA GLU A 37 -3.07 -4.64 3.75
C GLU A 37 -3.42 -4.15 2.33
N MET A 38 -4.45 -4.73 1.69
CA MET A 38 -4.91 -4.35 0.36
C MET A 38 -5.43 -2.90 0.31
N SER A 39 -6.10 -2.43 1.36
CA SER A 39 -6.57 -1.05 1.47
C SER A 39 -5.40 -0.08 1.59
N SER A 40 -4.37 -0.43 2.38
CA SER A 40 -3.11 0.31 2.50
C SER A 40 -2.38 0.37 1.16
N MET A 41 -2.24 -0.75 0.47
CA MET A 41 -1.68 -0.82 -0.89
C MET A 41 -2.45 0.05 -1.88
N ASN A 42 -3.79 0.06 -1.84
CA ASN A 42 -4.61 0.86 -2.76
C ASN A 42 -4.46 2.37 -2.49
N LYS A 43 -4.35 2.78 -1.23
CA LYS A 43 -4.06 4.17 -0.85
C LYS A 43 -2.67 4.58 -1.34
N ALA A 44 -1.64 3.78 -1.08
CA ALA A 44 -0.29 4.01 -1.58
C ALA A 44 -0.26 4.10 -3.12
N TRP A 45 -0.92 3.18 -3.82
CA TRP A 45 -0.99 3.16 -5.28
C TRP A 45 -1.62 4.43 -5.87
N LYS A 46 -2.67 4.97 -5.24
CA LYS A 46 -3.27 6.26 -5.64
C LYS A 46 -2.25 7.39 -5.55
N SER A 47 -1.46 7.43 -4.47
CA SER A 47 -0.41 8.43 -4.26
C SER A 47 0.76 8.28 -5.23
N ILE A 48 1.26 7.05 -5.44
CA ILE A 48 2.33 6.74 -6.40
C ILE A 48 1.94 7.19 -7.80
N ARG A 49 0.71 6.86 -8.26
CA ARG A 49 0.22 7.30 -9.57
C ARG A 49 0.12 8.81 -9.74
N ARG A 50 -0.06 9.56 -8.64
CA ARG A 50 -0.06 11.02 -8.67
C ARG A 50 1.37 11.55 -8.76
N ALA A 51 2.28 11.05 -7.94
CA ALA A 51 3.70 11.43 -7.93
C ALA A 51 4.38 11.10 -9.26
N ALA A 52 4.07 9.96 -9.88
CA ALA A 52 4.64 9.51 -11.17
C ALA A 52 4.42 10.48 -12.35
N LYS A 53 3.55 11.48 -12.20
CA LYS A 53 3.32 12.52 -13.22
C LYS A 53 4.39 13.60 -13.25
N ASP A 54 5.21 13.67 -12.20
CA ASP A 54 6.27 14.66 -12.05
C ASP A 54 7.61 13.95 -11.76
N PRO A 55 8.60 14.01 -12.66
CA PRO A 55 9.93 13.46 -12.42
C PRO A 55 10.62 13.99 -11.16
N ALA A 56 10.28 15.20 -10.69
CA ALA A 56 10.82 15.75 -9.44
C ALA A 56 10.39 14.94 -8.21
N GLU A 57 9.27 14.23 -8.29
CA GLU A 57 8.70 13.43 -7.19
C GLU A 57 9.16 11.96 -7.23
N PHE A 58 9.99 11.55 -8.20
CA PHE A 58 10.35 10.14 -8.38
C PHE A 58 11.07 9.53 -7.18
N ALA A 59 11.93 10.30 -6.50
CA ALA A 59 12.58 9.82 -5.26
C ALA A 59 11.54 9.50 -4.18
N HIS A 60 10.56 10.39 -3.97
CA HIS A 60 9.49 10.16 -3.00
C HIS A 60 8.54 9.03 -3.46
N ALA A 61 8.28 8.91 -4.76
CA ALA A 61 7.51 7.80 -5.31
C ALA A 61 8.20 6.46 -5.06
N ALA A 62 9.53 6.38 -5.17
CA ALA A 62 10.29 5.17 -4.88
C ALA A 62 10.18 4.74 -3.41
N GLU A 63 10.17 5.69 -2.47
CA GLU A 63 9.93 5.42 -1.04
C GLU A 63 8.52 4.83 -0.81
N MET A 64 7.49 5.44 -1.40
CA MET A 64 6.12 4.93 -1.31
C MET A 64 5.96 3.53 -1.92
N VAL A 65 6.65 3.25 -3.03
CA VAL A 65 6.68 1.90 -3.62
C VAL A 65 7.37 0.92 -2.67
N GLY A 66 8.43 1.34 -1.97
CA GLY A 66 9.06 0.54 -0.91
C GLY A 66 8.08 0.09 0.17
N THR A 67 7.29 1.02 0.71
CA THR A 67 6.23 0.69 1.68
C THR A 67 5.15 -0.22 1.08
N MET A 68 4.76 0.00 -0.18
CA MET A 68 3.78 -0.86 -0.86
C MET A 68 4.30 -2.29 -1.07
N ILE A 69 5.61 -2.48 -1.28
CA ILE A 69 6.25 -3.81 -1.36
C ILE A 69 6.14 -4.54 -0.02
N GLU A 70 6.31 -3.86 1.11
CA GLU A 70 6.19 -4.47 2.45
C GLU A 70 4.77 -5.01 2.67
N HIS A 71 3.74 -4.20 2.40
CA HIS A 71 2.35 -4.62 2.48
C HIS A 71 2.04 -5.81 1.55
N ALA A 72 2.57 -5.78 0.32
CA ALA A 72 2.39 -6.88 -0.63
C ALA A 72 3.05 -8.18 -0.14
N LYS A 73 4.24 -8.10 0.48
CA LYS A 73 4.94 -9.25 1.07
C LYS A 73 4.19 -9.82 2.27
N ASN A 74 3.67 -8.97 3.16
CA ASN A 74 2.86 -9.40 4.30
C ASN A 74 1.58 -10.13 3.86
N SER A 75 1.02 -9.73 2.72
CA SER A 75 -0.22 -10.29 2.20
C SER A 75 -0.08 -11.68 1.58
N ILE A 76 1.12 -12.13 1.21
CA ILE A 76 1.34 -13.38 0.42
C ILE A 76 0.69 -14.60 1.08
N ASP A 77 0.82 -14.71 2.41
CA ASP A 77 0.35 -15.89 3.16
C ASP A 77 -0.99 -15.65 3.86
N MET A 78 -1.67 -14.54 3.55
CA MET A 78 -2.99 -14.26 4.09
C MET A 78 -4.09 -14.85 3.20
N ASP A 79 -5.13 -15.38 3.83
CA ASP A 79 -6.23 -16.04 3.11
C ASP A 79 -7.17 -15.01 2.45
N PRO A 80 -7.39 -15.09 1.12
CA PRO A 80 -8.46 -14.36 0.47
C PRO A 80 -9.82 -14.85 0.97
N ILE A 81 -10.78 -13.94 1.11
CA ILE A 81 -12.13 -14.28 1.58
C ILE A 81 -12.82 -15.37 0.72
N LEU A 82 -12.52 -15.41 -0.59
CA LEU A 82 -13.04 -16.42 -1.53
C LEU A 82 -12.42 -17.82 -1.33
N LEU A 83 -11.37 -17.96 -0.50
CA LEU A 83 -10.80 -19.27 -0.15
C LEU A 83 -11.84 -20.17 0.53
N ALA A 84 -12.69 -19.57 1.38
CA ALA A 84 -13.75 -20.29 2.09
C ALA A 84 -14.80 -20.89 1.13
N GLU A 85 -14.94 -20.34 -0.07
CA GLU A 85 -15.87 -20.78 -1.10
C GLU A 85 -15.33 -21.94 -1.95
N GLN A 86 -14.04 -22.31 -1.81
CA GLN A 86 -13.45 -23.41 -2.56
C GLN A 86 -13.84 -24.77 -1.96
N GLU A 87 -14.33 -25.68 -2.79
CA GLU A 87 -14.78 -27.02 -2.36
C GLU A 87 -13.62 -28.02 -2.32
N GLY A 88 -13.26 -28.47 -1.11
CA GLY A 88 -12.24 -29.49 -0.89
C GLY A 88 -10.83 -28.94 -0.75
N GLU A 89 -9.93 -29.77 -0.23
CA GLU A 89 -8.55 -29.39 0.10
C GLU A 89 -7.72 -29.08 -1.17
N GLU A 90 -7.81 -29.92 -2.21
CA GLU A 90 -7.10 -29.69 -3.48
C GLU A 90 -7.49 -28.37 -4.15
N ALA A 91 -8.77 -28.00 -4.13
CA ALA A 91 -9.24 -26.74 -4.70
C ALA A 91 -8.71 -25.54 -3.92
N LYS A 92 -8.69 -25.64 -2.57
CA LYS A 92 -8.13 -24.62 -1.69
C LYS A 92 -6.63 -24.44 -1.89
N GLU A 93 -5.88 -25.53 -1.96
CA GLU A 93 -4.44 -25.50 -2.24
C GLU A 93 -4.13 -24.85 -3.59
N LYS A 94 -4.85 -25.25 -4.65
CA LYS A 94 -4.68 -24.66 -5.98
C LYS A 94 -5.03 -23.17 -6.01
N PHE A 95 -6.09 -22.78 -5.30
CA PHE A 95 -6.51 -21.39 -5.18
C PHE A 95 -5.44 -20.56 -4.47
N MET A 96 -4.92 -21.03 -3.33
CA MET A 96 -3.87 -20.36 -2.58
C MET A 96 -2.57 -20.27 -3.36
N HIS A 97 -2.17 -21.32 -4.07
CA HIS A 97 -0.98 -21.29 -4.92
C HIS A 97 -1.09 -20.17 -5.97
N GLY A 98 -2.22 -20.10 -6.69
CA GLY A 98 -2.41 -19.04 -7.69
C GLY A 98 -2.45 -17.63 -7.08
N TYR A 99 -3.05 -17.49 -5.88
CA TYR A 99 -3.04 -16.23 -5.14
C TYR A 99 -1.61 -15.80 -4.78
N GLN A 100 -0.84 -16.70 -4.18
CA GLN A 100 0.56 -16.48 -3.80
C GLN A 100 1.43 -16.12 -5.01
N GLU A 101 1.28 -16.85 -6.12
CA GLU A 101 1.99 -16.54 -7.38
C GLU A 101 1.64 -15.13 -7.87
N GLY A 102 0.36 -14.74 -7.86
CA GLY A 102 -0.06 -13.40 -8.27
C GLY A 102 0.47 -12.29 -7.35
N MET A 103 0.55 -12.56 -6.04
CA MET A 103 1.14 -11.62 -5.08
C MET A 103 2.66 -11.49 -5.26
N GLN A 104 3.36 -12.59 -5.52
CA GLN A 104 4.79 -12.57 -5.84
C GLN A 104 5.08 -11.83 -7.15
N GLU A 105 4.26 -12.05 -8.19
CA GLU A 105 4.32 -11.28 -9.44
C GLU A 105 4.13 -9.77 -9.16
N THR A 106 3.18 -9.42 -8.29
CA THR A 106 2.95 -8.03 -7.88
C THR A 106 4.17 -7.44 -7.17
N VAL A 107 4.82 -8.18 -6.27
CA VAL A 107 6.06 -7.74 -5.59
C VAL A 107 7.16 -7.47 -6.61
N VAL A 108 7.39 -8.37 -7.57
CA VAL A 108 8.42 -8.19 -8.60
C VAL A 108 8.14 -6.95 -9.44
N LEU A 109 6.90 -6.74 -9.88
CA LEU A 109 6.53 -5.55 -10.65
C LEU A 109 6.71 -4.25 -9.85
N LEU A 110 6.45 -4.27 -8.54
CA LEU A 110 6.71 -3.12 -7.67
C LEU A 110 8.20 -2.86 -7.50
N GLU A 111 9.03 -3.91 -7.37
CA GLU A 111 10.48 -3.77 -7.34
C GLU A 111 11.03 -3.19 -8.66
N GLU A 112 10.48 -3.62 -9.81
CA GLU A 112 10.78 -3.02 -11.12
C GLU A 112 10.39 -1.53 -11.18
N LEU A 113 9.20 -1.18 -10.67
CA LEU A 113 8.73 0.20 -10.64
C LEU A 113 9.62 1.08 -9.76
N LYS A 114 10.01 0.56 -8.58
CA LYS A 114 10.92 1.26 -7.68
C LYS A 114 12.25 1.54 -8.38
N ALA A 115 12.84 0.53 -9.03
CA ALA A 115 14.08 0.70 -9.76
C ALA A 115 13.97 1.74 -10.89
N ALA A 116 12.85 1.75 -11.63
CA ALA A 116 12.59 2.73 -12.67
C ALA A 116 12.53 4.17 -12.13
N PHE A 117 11.90 4.38 -10.97
CA PHE A 117 11.90 5.68 -10.28
C PHE A 117 13.30 6.10 -9.84
N GLU A 118 14.10 5.18 -9.28
CA GLU A 118 15.44 5.47 -8.76
C GLU A 118 16.43 5.93 -9.85
N VAL A 119 16.28 5.45 -11.08
CA VAL A 119 17.09 5.88 -12.24
C VAL A 119 16.41 6.93 -13.10
N ALA A 120 15.23 7.41 -12.68
CA ALA A 120 14.39 8.36 -13.40
C ALA A 120 14.03 7.99 -14.85
N ASP A 121 13.83 6.70 -15.11
CA ASP A 121 13.37 6.21 -16.41
C ASP A 121 11.85 6.34 -16.53
N GLN A 122 11.39 7.48 -17.05
CA GLN A 122 9.96 7.78 -17.20
C GLN A 122 9.23 6.77 -18.12
N ALA A 123 9.90 6.25 -19.15
CA ALA A 123 9.27 5.28 -20.05
C ALA A 123 9.05 3.94 -19.34
N ALA A 124 10.06 3.47 -18.59
CA ALA A 124 9.93 2.28 -17.75
C ALA A 124 8.88 2.46 -16.64
N VAL A 125 8.83 3.63 -15.98
CA VAL A 125 7.79 3.95 -14.98
C VAL A 125 6.40 3.74 -15.57
N VAL A 126 6.10 4.36 -16.73
CA VAL A 126 4.78 4.24 -17.37
C VAL A 126 4.48 2.79 -17.75
N ALA A 127 5.42 2.11 -18.42
CA ALA A 127 5.23 0.72 -18.85
C ALA A 127 4.99 -0.23 -17.67
N THR A 128 5.75 -0.10 -16.59
CA THR A 128 5.60 -0.95 -15.40
C THR A 128 4.31 -0.64 -14.65
N MET A 129 3.90 0.64 -14.57
CA MET A 129 2.62 1.01 -13.97
C MET A 129 1.42 0.40 -14.70
N ASP A 130 1.47 0.30 -16.03
CA ASP A 130 0.43 -0.37 -16.81
C ASP A 130 0.35 -1.88 -16.50
N LYS A 131 1.50 -2.56 -16.45
CA LYS A 131 1.57 -3.97 -16.02
C LYS A 131 0.99 -4.18 -14.62
N ILE A 132 1.34 -3.31 -13.66
CA ILE A 132 0.81 -3.38 -12.29
C ILE A 132 -0.71 -3.20 -12.30
N ASN A 133 -1.24 -2.25 -13.08
CA ASN A 133 -2.68 -2.06 -13.17
C ASN A 133 -3.40 -3.31 -13.69
N ASP A 134 -2.82 -3.99 -14.68
CA ASP A 134 -3.40 -5.20 -15.24
C ASP A 134 -3.29 -6.40 -14.29
N ALA A 135 -2.15 -6.57 -13.61
CA ALA A 135 -1.97 -7.55 -12.56
C ALA A 135 -3.00 -7.36 -11.42
N ARG A 136 -3.17 -6.11 -10.94
CA ARG A 136 -4.17 -5.79 -9.91
C ARG A 136 -5.60 -6.13 -10.34
N LYS A 137 -5.99 -5.76 -11.56
CA LYS A 137 -7.32 -6.10 -12.09
C LYS A 137 -7.50 -7.61 -12.20
N LYS A 138 -6.49 -8.34 -12.65
CA LYS A 138 -6.52 -9.82 -12.74
C LYS A 138 -6.65 -10.45 -11.36
N GLY A 139 -5.86 -10.00 -10.39
CA GLY A 139 -5.92 -10.45 -9.01
C GLY A 139 -7.29 -10.21 -8.38
N HIS A 140 -7.81 -8.97 -8.46
CA HIS A 140 -9.14 -8.65 -7.92
C HIS A 140 -10.24 -9.52 -8.55
N ARG A 141 -10.22 -9.75 -9.87
CA ARG A 141 -11.20 -10.62 -10.52
C ARG A 141 -11.15 -12.08 -10.05
N SER A 142 -10.00 -12.54 -9.58
CA SER A 142 -9.75 -13.95 -9.27
C SER A 142 -9.87 -14.26 -7.77
N TYR A 143 -9.56 -13.28 -6.92
CA TYR A 143 -9.37 -13.50 -5.47
C TYR A 143 -10.18 -12.55 -4.58
N LYS A 144 -10.84 -11.53 -5.14
CA LYS A 144 -11.75 -10.63 -4.41
C LYS A 144 -13.21 -10.92 -4.82
N PRO A 145 -14.19 -10.85 -3.89
CA PRO A 145 -15.60 -10.82 -4.24
C PRO A 145 -15.88 -9.70 -5.25
N LYS A 146 -16.93 -9.89 -6.07
CA LYS A 146 -17.37 -8.83 -6.97
C LYS A 146 -17.91 -7.66 -6.14
N ASP A 147 -17.56 -6.45 -6.56
CA ASP A 147 -18.18 -5.25 -6.02
C ASP A 147 -19.62 -5.18 -6.54
N ASP A 148 -20.60 -5.04 -5.65
CA ASP A 148 -22.02 -4.88 -5.97
C ASP A 148 -22.33 -3.52 -6.63
#